data_AF-A0A257PED5-F1
#
_entry.id   AF-A0A257PED5-F1
#
_cell.length_a   1.000
_cell.length_b   1.000
_cell.length_c   1.000
_cell.angle_alpha   90.00
_cell.angle_beta   90.00
_cell.angle_gamma   90.00
#
_symmetry.space_group_name_H-M   'P 1'
#
loop_
_entity.id
_entity.type
_entity.pdbx_description
1 polymer ?
#
loop_
_entity_poly.entity_id
_entity_poly.type
_entity_poly.pdbx_seq_one_letter_code
_entity_poly.pdbx_strand_id
1 'polypeptide(L)'
;MIRRRLTGLRLPLEHDAAALRAAVRAAFGVADEALLAVEVFRRAYDARKKSEIALVYTIDATLADAVTAGEEVPDVGYRFVARAANRPARRPVVIGTGPCGIFAALVLAQMGFAPLILERGKVVRERTKDTWGLWRRGVLNP
;
A
#
# COMPACT_ATOMS: atom_id res chain seq x y z
N MET A 1 19.25 -16.35 -1.70
CA MET A 1 18.32 -15.33 -1.17
C MET A 1 16.88 -15.75 -1.46
N ILE A 2 16.05 -15.89 -0.42
CA ILE A 2 14.64 -16.32 -0.49
C ILE A 2 13.77 -15.31 0.26
N ARG A 3 12.50 -15.16 -0.15
CA ARG A 3 11.52 -14.34 0.55
C ARG A 3 10.46 -15.23 1.21
N ARG A 4 10.18 -15.01 2.49
CA ARG A 4 9.20 -15.78 3.27
C ARG A 4 8.29 -14.86 4.06
N ARG A 5 7.01 -15.25 4.22
CA ARG A 5 6.00 -14.52 5.00
C ARG A 5 5.75 -15.18 6.34
N LEU A 6 5.79 -14.38 7.41
CA LEU A 6 5.24 -14.74 8.72
C LEU A 6 3.93 -13.98 8.94
N THR A 7 2.90 -14.69 9.36
CA THR A 7 1.61 -14.10 9.75
C THR A 7 1.40 -14.26 11.26
N GLY A 8 0.72 -13.30 11.88
CA GLY A 8 0.34 -13.42 13.30
C GLY A 8 1.47 -13.21 14.30
N LEU A 9 2.60 -12.62 13.91
CA LEU A 9 3.69 -12.30 14.84
C LEU A 9 3.20 -11.23 15.84
N ARG A 10 3.18 -11.56 17.13
CA ARG A 10 2.65 -10.69 18.19
C ARG A 10 3.78 -10.03 18.96
N LEU A 11 3.68 -8.72 19.18
CA LEU A 11 4.57 -7.99 20.08
C LEU A 11 3.79 -6.99 20.95
N PRO A 12 4.32 -6.61 22.12
CA PRO A 12 3.75 -5.54 22.94
C PRO A 12 3.62 -4.22 22.16
N LEU A 13 2.63 -3.40 22.53
CA LEU A 13 2.39 -2.10 21.89
C LEU A 13 3.61 -1.16 21.93
N GLU A 14 4.33 -1.17 23.05
CA GLU A 14 5.45 -0.27 23.37
C GLU A 14 6.82 -0.91 23.10
N HIS A 15 6.91 -1.93 22.24
CA HIS A 15 8.20 -2.51 21.87
C HIS A 15 9.13 -1.47 21.22
N ASP A 16 10.44 -1.66 21.32
CA ASP A 16 11.38 -0.86 20.54
C ASP A 16 11.51 -1.41 19.10
N ALA A 17 12.22 -0.68 18.24
CA ALA A 17 12.44 -1.09 16.85
C ALA A 17 13.29 -2.37 16.72
N ALA A 18 14.17 -2.64 17.68
CA ALA A 18 15.06 -3.81 17.65
C ALA A 18 14.29 -5.11 17.97
N ALA A 19 13.28 -5.02 18.84
CA ALA A 19 12.45 -6.14 19.25
C ALA A 19 11.73 -6.81 18.08
N LEU A 20 11.29 -6.05 17.07
CA LEU A 20 10.65 -6.62 15.88
C LEU A 20 11.63 -7.51 15.10
N ARG A 21 12.84 -7.00 14.82
CA ARG A 21 13.87 -7.78 14.11
C ARG A 21 14.25 -9.03 14.89
N ALA A 22 14.43 -8.91 16.21
CA ALA A 22 14.71 -10.05 17.08
C ALA A 22 13.59 -11.11 17.06
N ALA A 23 12.33 -10.69 17.12
CA ALA A 23 11.18 -11.59 17.06
C ALA A 23 11.05 -12.29 15.70
N VAL A 24 11.33 -11.59 14.59
CA VAL A 24 11.36 -12.19 13.25
C VAL A 24 12.49 -13.24 13.15
N ARG A 25 13.69 -12.93 13.65
CA ARG A 25 14.81 -13.88 13.69
C ARG A 25 14.47 -15.13 14.49
N ALA A 26 13.91 -14.94 15.69
CA ALA A 26 13.50 -16.03 16.56
C ALA A 26 12.42 -16.91 15.89
N ALA A 27 11.45 -16.30 15.21
CA ALA A 27 10.40 -17.02 14.51
C ALA A 27 10.89 -17.82 13.29
N PHE A 28 11.91 -17.34 12.57
CA PHE A 28 12.54 -18.07 11.47
C PHE A 28 13.66 -19.02 11.92
N GLY A 29 14.17 -18.88 13.14
CA GLY A 29 15.30 -19.67 13.66
C GLY A 29 16.64 -19.35 12.99
N VAL A 30 16.88 -18.08 12.63
CA VAL A 30 18.06 -17.66 11.85
C VAL A 30 19.00 -16.72 12.61
N ALA A 31 20.28 -16.76 12.24
CA ALA A 31 21.28 -15.78 12.67
C ALA A 31 20.94 -14.37 12.14
N ASP A 32 21.54 -13.31 12.71
CA ASP A 32 21.21 -11.93 12.31
C ASP A 32 21.63 -11.66 10.87
N GLU A 33 22.79 -12.18 10.49
CA GLU A 33 23.43 -12.05 9.20
C GLU A 33 22.62 -12.73 8.09
N ALA A 34 21.86 -13.77 8.45
CA ALA A 34 20.98 -14.48 7.54
C ALA A 34 19.66 -13.73 7.29
N LEU A 35 19.29 -12.74 8.11
CA LEU A 35 18.11 -11.89 7.93
C LEU A 35 18.48 -10.59 7.20
N LEU A 36 18.38 -10.63 5.87
CA LEU A 36 18.82 -9.54 5.00
C LEU A 36 17.87 -8.35 4.99
N ALA A 37 16.56 -8.59 4.99
CA ALA A 37 15.55 -7.53 5.01
C ALA A 37 14.29 -7.96 5.76
N VAL A 38 13.59 -6.98 6.35
CA VAL A 38 12.31 -7.13 7.04
C VAL A 38 11.37 -6.07 6.51
N GLU A 39 10.26 -6.48 5.92
CA GLU A 39 9.20 -5.59 5.44
C GLU A 39 7.89 -5.90 6.16
N VAL A 40 7.24 -4.86 6.69
CA VAL A 40 5.93 -4.98 7.32
C VAL A 40 4.86 -4.97 6.24
N PHE A 41 4.38 -6.15 5.84
CA PHE A 41 3.25 -6.27 4.90
C PHE A 41 1.94 -5.80 5.52
N ARG A 42 1.73 -6.10 6.82
CA ARG A 42 0.56 -5.63 7.58
C ARG A 42 0.92 -5.44 9.04
N ARG A 43 0.38 -4.37 9.65
CA ARG A 43 0.37 -4.18 11.11
C ARG A 43 -1.07 -3.93 11.57
N ALA A 44 -1.53 -4.74 12.50
CA ALA A 44 -2.84 -4.65 13.13
C ALA A 44 -2.70 -4.53 14.65
N TYR A 45 -3.80 -4.19 15.31
CA TYR A 45 -3.90 -4.12 16.76
C TYR A 45 -4.84 -5.23 17.25
N ASP A 46 -4.41 -5.97 18.26
CA ASP A 46 -5.31 -6.79 19.07
C ASP A 46 -5.58 -6.06 20.37
N ALA A 47 -6.74 -5.41 20.45
CA ALA A 47 -7.18 -4.60 21.59
C ALA A 47 -8.36 -5.23 22.34
N ARG A 48 -8.58 -6.54 22.19
CA ARG A 48 -9.70 -7.25 22.84
C ARG A 48 -9.61 -7.23 24.37
N LYS A 49 -8.39 -7.17 24.91
CA LYS A 49 -8.12 -6.97 26.34
C LYS A 49 -7.46 -5.62 26.54
N LYS A 50 -8.12 -4.72 27.28
CA LYS A 50 -7.64 -3.34 27.49
C LYS A 50 -6.27 -3.26 28.17
N SER A 51 -5.94 -4.22 29.03
CA SER A 51 -4.64 -4.30 29.73
C SER A 51 -3.53 -5.00 28.92
N GLU A 52 -3.85 -5.56 27.75
CA GLU A 52 -2.94 -6.43 26.98
C GLU A 52 -3.05 -6.13 25.48
N ILE A 53 -2.92 -4.84 25.12
CA ILE A 53 -2.92 -4.43 23.72
C ILE A 53 -1.62 -4.88 23.06
N ALA A 54 -1.75 -5.65 21.98
CA ALA A 54 -0.63 -6.16 21.21
C ALA A 54 -0.69 -5.70 19.75
N LEU A 55 0.48 -5.51 19.14
CA LEU A 55 0.62 -5.37 17.71
C LEU A 55 0.72 -6.76 17.08
N VAL A 56 -0.06 -6.98 16.03
CA VAL A 56 -0.08 -8.23 15.25
C VAL A 56 0.43 -7.93 13.86
N TYR A 57 1.53 -8.57 13.50
CA TYR A 57 2.25 -8.32 12.26
C TYR A 57 2.08 -9.43 11.24
N THR A 58 2.07 -9.03 9.97
CA THR A 58 2.46 -9.89 8.85
C THR A 58 3.75 -9.32 8.27
N ILE A 59 4.80 -10.13 8.24
CA ILE A 59 6.15 -9.73 7.87
C ILE A 59 6.58 -10.51 6.64
N ASP A 60 7.12 -9.81 5.64
CA ASP A 60 7.90 -10.41 4.57
C ASP A 60 9.38 -10.26 4.89
N ALA A 61 10.08 -11.38 5.06
CA ALA A 61 11.52 -11.40 5.33
C ALA A 61 12.29 -11.87 4.10
N THR A 62 13.41 -11.21 3.80
CA THR A 62 14.41 -11.68 2.84
C THR A 62 15.53 -12.35 3.62
N LEU A 63 15.80 -13.61 3.30
CA LEU A 63 16.74 -14.47 4.00
C LEU A 63 17.88 -14.89 3.06
N ALA A 64 19.09 -15.03 3.59
CA ALA A 64 20.24 -15.53 2.84
C ALA A 64 20.02 -17.00 2.41
N ASP A 65 19.65 -17.82 3.39
CA ASP A 65 19.50 -19.27 3.28
C ASP A 65 18.04 -19.72 3.21
N ALA A 66 17.82 -20.92 2.67
CA ALA A 66 16.51 -21.54 2.62
C ALA A 66 16.06 -21.97 4.02
N VAL A 67 14.84 -21.57 4.41
CA VAL A 67 14.19 -21.99 5.66
C VAL A 67 12.83 -22.60 5.38
N THR A 68 12.44 -23.57 6.20
CA THR A 68 11.11 -24.20 6.13
C THR A 68 10.02 -23.36 6.81
N ALA A 69 10.39 -22.52 7.78
CA ALA A 69 9.49 -21.62 8.48
C ALA A 69 8.90 -20.54 7.55
N GLY A 70 7.65 -20.16 7.83
CA GLY A 70 6.89 -19.19 7.04
C GLY A 70 6.35 -19.74 5.72
N GLU A 71 5.51 -18.94 5.09
CA GLU A 71 4.87 -19.24 3.81
C GLU A 71 5.63 -18.56 2.66
N GLU A 72 5.43 -19.02 1.43
CA GLU A 72 5.93 -18.31 0.25
C GLU A 72 5.22 -16.96 0.12
N VAL A 73 5.98 -15.91 -0.21
CA VAL A 73 5.37 -14.59 -0.45
C VAL A 73 4.67 -14.62 -1.81
N PRO A 74 3.34 -14.40 -1.87
CA PRO A 74 2.64 -14.36 -3.14
C PRO A 74 3.12 -13.17 -3.99
N ASP A 75 3.18 -13.36 -5.31
CA ASP A 75 3.38 -12.25 -6.24
C ASP A 75 2.15 -11.34 -6.25
N VAL A 76 2.28 -10.18 -5.61
CA VAL A 76 1.26 -9.12 -5.54
C VAL A 76 1.53 -7.98 -6.53
N GLY A 77 2.51 -8.16 -7.42
CA GLY A 77 2.81 -7.19 -8.47
C GLY A 77 1.61 -7.01 -9.41
N TYR A 78 1.24 -5.75 -9.67
CA TYR A 78 0.21 -5.47 -10.66
C TYR A 78 0.69 -5.87 -12.05
N ARG A 79 -0.09 -6.69 -12.75
CA ARG A 79 0.20 -7.12 -14.13
C ARG A 79 -0.69 -6.35 -15.09
N PHE A 80 -0.08 -5.53 -15.94
CA PHE A 80 -0.79 -4.85 -17.01
C PHE A 80 -1.38 -5.86 -17.99
N VAL A 81 -2.65 -5.71 -18.31
CA VAL A 81 -3.39 -6.65 -19.18
C VAL A 81 -3.19 -6.38 -20.66
N ALA A 82 -2.70 -5.19 -21.03
CA ALA A 82 -2.39 -4.83 -22.41
C ALA A 82 -1.33 -3.71 -22.45
N ARG A 83 -0.81 -3.44 -23.65
CA ARG A 83 0.08 -2.32 -23.91
C ARG A 83 -0.22 -1.76 -25.31
N ALA A 84 -0.37 -0.46 -25.43
CA ALA A 84 -0.55 0.19 -26.71
C ALA A 84 0.78 0.18 -27.47
N ALA A 85 0.77 -0.32 -28.71
CA ALA A 85 1.97 -0.32 -29.57
C ALA A 85 2.39 1.10 -29.97
N ASN A 86 1.41 1.97 -30.17
CA ASN A 86 1.56 3.40 -30.45
C ASN A 86 0.42 4.17 -29.76
N ARG A 87 0.53 5.49 -29.70
CA ARG A 87 -0.58 6.34 -29.25
C ARG A 87 -1.81 6.07 -30.12
N PRO A 88 -2.96 5.69 -29.53
CA PRO A 88 -4.13 5.35 -30.33
C PRO A 88 -4.74 6.60 -30.97
N ALA A 89 -5.27 6.44 -32.19
CA ALA A 89 -5.98 7.52 -32.89
C ALA A 89 -7.20 8.01 -32.10
N ARG A 90 -7.89 7.07 -31.41
CA ARG A 90 -8.97 7.37 -30.46
C ARG A 90 -8.46 7.20 -29.05
N ARG A 91 -8.36 8.30 -28.31
CA ARG A 91 -7.90 8.32 -26.92
C ARG A 91 -9.09 8.00 -26.00
N PRO A 92 -8.92 7.12 -24.99
CA PRO A 92 -9.96 6.91 -23.98
C PRO A 92 -10.27 8.22 -23.25
N VAL A 93 -11.53 8.47 -22.95
CA VAL A 93 -11.97 9.62 -22.15
C VAL A 93 -12.39 9.12 -20.76
N VAL A 94 -11.81 9.71 -19.73
CA VAL A 94 -12.15 9.46 -18.32
C VAL A 94 -12.83 10.71 -17.79
N ILE A 95 -14.07 10.57 -17.32
CA ILE A 95 -14.87 11.67 -16.78
C ILE A 95 -14.87 11.55 -15.25
N GLY A 96 -14.29 12.53 -14.58
CA GLY A 96 -14.07 12.58 -13.14
C GLY A 96 -12.64 12.21 -12.72
N THR A 97 -12.16 12.91 -11.70
CA THR A 97 -10.83 12.75 -11.06
C THR A 97 -10.95 12.28 -9.61
N GLY A 98 -12.10 11.71 -9.23
CA GLY A 98 -12.20 10.90 -8.02
C GLY A 98 -11.30 9.67 -8.07
N PRO A 99 -11.22 8.86 -6.98
CA PRO A 99 -10.34 7.70 -6.92
C PRO A 99 -10.52 6.74 -8.10
N CYS A 100 -11.75 6.42 -8.49
CA CYS A 100 -12.00 5.56 -9.65
C CYS A 100 -11.40 6.12 -10.95
N GLY A 101 -11.68 7.39 -11.26
CA GLY A 101 -11.22 8.03 -12.50
C GLY A 101 -9.70 8.18 -12.56
N ILE A 102 -9.06 8.59 -11.46
CA ILE A 102 -7.60 8.77 -11.46
C ILE A 102 -6.86 7.45 -11.62
N PHE A 103 -7.33 6.35 -10.99
CA PHE A 103 -6.72 5.04 -11.16
C PHE A 103 -6.93 4.48 -12.57
N ALA A 104 -8.13 4.64 -13.15
CA ALA A 104 -8.39 4.25 -14.53
C ALA A 104 -7.47 5.00 -15.52
N ALA A 105 -7.36 6.32 -15.36
CA ALA A 105 -6.49 7.15 -16.19
C ALA A 105 -5.00 6.81 -16.01
N LEU A 106 -4.55 6.56 -14.78
CA LEU A 106 -3.17 6.18 -14.48
C LEU A 106 -2.79 4.87 -15.18
N VAL A 107 -3.60 3.82 -15.02
CA VAL A 107 -3.33 2.51 -15.63
C VAL A 107 -3.36 2.61 -17.16
N LEU A 108 -4.34 3.30 -17.74
CA LEU A 108 -4.40 3.54 -19.18
C LEU A 108 -3.19 4.32 -19.70
N ALA A 109 -2.72 5.32 -18.95
CA ALA A 109 -1.55 6.10 -19.31
C ALA A 109 -0.26 5.27 -19.25
N GLN A 110 -0.06 4.48 -18.18
CA GLN A 110 1.07 3.56 -18.03
C GLN A 110 1.09 2.49 -19.13
N MET A 111 -0.09 2.05 -19.58
CA MET A 111 -0.25 1.13 -20.71
C MET A 111 -0.08 1.81 -22.09
N GLY A 112 0.14 3.14 -22.15
CA GLY A 112 0.42 3.88 -23.39
C GLY A 112 -0.83 4.38 -24.14
N PHE A 113 -2.04 4.25 -23.59
CA PHE A 113 -3.28 4.65 -24.27
C PHE A 113 -3.55 6.15 -24.29
N ALA A 114 -2.72 6.95 -23.61
CA ALA A 114 -2.80 8.41 -23.57
C ALA A 114 -4.22 8.95 -23.29
N PRO A 115 -4.85 8.60 -22.16
CA PRO A 115 -6.22 9.00 -21.86
C PRO A 115 -6.39 10.53 -21.80
N LEU A 116 -7.61 10.99 -22.05
CA LEU A 116 -8.09 12.35 -21.80
C LEU A 116 -8.88 12.33 -20.49
N ILE A 117 -8.58 13.25 -19.58
CA ILE A 117 -9.30 13.34 -18.30
C ILE A 117 -10.10 14.64 -18.29
N LEU A 118 -11.39 14.54 -18.01
CA LEU A 118 -12.30 15.68 -17.88
C LEU A 118 -12.84 15.70 -16.45
N GLU A 119 -12.65 16.79 -15.74
CA GLU A 119 -13.21 17.01 -14.40
C GLU A 119 -14.05 18.29 -14.42
N ARG A 120 -15.25 18.23 -13.84
CA ARG A 120 -16.13 19.39 -13.71
C ARG A 120 -15.66 20.33 -12.59
N GLY A 121 -15.09 19.75 -11.54
CA GLY A 121 -14.58 20.47 -10.38
C GLY A 121 -13.30 21.24 -10.66
N LYS A 122 -12.98 22.17 -9.76
CA LYS A 122 -11.75 22.96 -9.84
C LYS A 122 -10.53 22.18 -9.36
N VAL A 123 -9.36 22.68 -9.71
CA VAL A 123 -8.09 22.21 -9.14
C VAL A 123 -8.11 22.27 -7.61
N VAL A 124 -7.45 21.31 -6.95
CA VAL A 124 -7.63 21.06 -5.50
C VAL A 124 -7.47 22.31 -4.64
N ARG A 125 -6.49 23.17 -4.93
CA ARG A 125 -6.24 24.41 -4.16
C ARG A 125 -7.40 25.39 -4.22
N GLU A 126 -8.05 25.51 -5.38
CA GLU A 126 -9.23 26.37 -5.54
C GLU A 126 -10.46 25.74 -4.90
N ARG A 127 -10.67 24.42 -5.09
CA ARG A 127 -11.77 23.67 -4.47
C ARG A 127 -11.73 23.74 -2.94
N THR A 128 -10.53 23.73 -2.36
CA THR A 128 -10.34 23.95 -0.93
C THR A 128 -10.95 25.29 -0.53
N LYS A 129 -10.60 26.40 -1.21
CA LYS A 129 -11.15 27.74 -0.88
C LYS A 129 -12.69 27.77 -0.94
N ASP A 130 -13.29 27.14 -1.94
CA ASP A 130 -14.75 27.05 -2.07
C ASP A 130 -15.37 26.26 -0.90
N THR A 131 -14.77 25.13 -0.52
CA THR A 131 -15.23 24.31 0.61
C THR A 131 -15.12 25.07 1.94
N TRP A 132 -14.04 25.82 2.14
CA TRP A 132 -13.90 26.71 3.29
C TRP A 132 -14.91 27.86 3.27
N GLY A 133 -15.23 28.39 2.10
CA GLY A 133 -16.28 29.40 1.92
C GLY A 133 -17.66 28.88 2.31
N LEU A 134 -17.99 27.65 1.92
CA LEU A 134 -19.19 26.97 2.35
C LEU A 134 -19.22 26.79 3.88
N TRP A 135 -18.17 26.22 4.47
CA TRP A 135 -18.16 25.89 5.89
C TRP A 135 -18.13 27.10 6.82
N ARG A 136 -17.43 28.19 6.43
CA ARG A 136 -17.31 29.38 7.28
C ARG A 136 -18.34 30.45 7.00
N ARG A 137 -18.88 30.52 5.78
CA ARG A 137 -19.75 31.62 5.34
C ARG A 137 -21.09 31.15 4.76
N GLY A 138 -21.35 29.85 4.68
CA GLY A 138 -22.59 29.31 4.11
C GLY A 138 -22.72 29.49 2.58
N VAL A 139 -21.64 29.90 1.89
CA VAL A 139 -21.67 30.17 0.45
C VAL A 139 -21.31 28.90 -0.32
N LEU A 140 -22.29 28.32 -1.02
CA LEU A 140 -22.11 27.16 -1.90
C LEU A 140 -21.84 27.61 -3.34
N ASN A 141 -20.74 27.10 -3.92
CA ASN A 141 -20.49 27.17 -5.36
C ASN A 141 -20.80 25.77 -5.95
N PRO A 142 -21.93 25.59 -6.65
CA PRO A 142 -22.37 24.30 -7.18
C PRO A 142 -21.46 23.76 -8.30
#